data_AF-Q966X9-F1
#
_entry.id   AF-Q966X9-F1
#
_cell.length_a   1.000
_cell.length_b   1.000
_cell.length_c   1.000
_cell.angle_alpha   90.00
_cell.angle_beta   90.00
_cell.angle_gamma   90.00
#
_symmetry.space_group_name_H-M   'P 1'
#
loop_
_entity.id
_entity.type
_entity.pdbx_description
1 polymer ?
#
loop_
_entity_poly.entity_id
_entity_poly.type
_entity_poly.pdbx_seq_one_letter_code
_entity_poly.pdbx_strand_id
1 'polypeptide(L)'
;MSHKVTKAHNGATLTVAVGELVEIQLPSNPTTGFAWYFEGGTKESPNESMFTVENKYFPPDSKLLGAGGTEHFHVTVKAAGTHAVNLTYMRPWTGPSHDSERFTVYLKAN
;
A
#
# COMPACT_ATOMS: atom_id res chain seq x y z
N MET A 1 -16.79 -7.26 3.02
CA MET A 1 -15.86 -8.39 2.80
C MET A 1 -14.45 -7.82 2.83
N SER A 2 -13.38 -8.61 2.98
CA SER A 2 -12.03 -8.06 2.78
C SER A 2 -11.61 -8.27 1.33
N HIS A 3 -11.25 -7.19 0.64
CA HIS A 3 -10.70 -7.29 -0.71
C HIS A 3 -9.19 -7.48 -0.62
N LYS A 4 -8.68 -8.60 -1.14
CA LYS A 4 -7.25 -8.80 -1.32
C LYS A 4 -6.80 -8.16 -2.64
N VAL A 5 -5.99 -7.12 -2.53
CA VAL A 5 -5.38 -6.39 -3.63
C VAL A 5 -3.89 -6.73 -3.65
N THR A 6 -3.32 -6.86 -4.85
CA THR A 6 -1.91 -7.23 -5.05
C THR A 6 -1.31 -6.39 -6.18
N LYS A 7 -0.01 -6.54 -6.44
CA LYS A 7 0.67 -5.87 -7.58
C LYS A 7 -0.04 -6.06 -8.94
N ALA A 8 -0.76 -7.17 -9.15
CA ALA A 8 -1.55 -7.40 -10.36
C ALA A 8 -2.73 -6.42 -10.55
N HIS A 9 -3.13 -5.73 -9.48
CA HIS A 9 -4.22 -4.75 -9.48
C HIS A 9 -3.72 -3.31 -9.64
N ASN A 10 -2.45 -3.11 -10.02
CA ASN A 10 -1.92 -1.77 -10.23
C ASN A 10 -2.69 -1.03 -11.33
N GLY A 11 -3.18 0.16 -11.03
CA GLY A 11 -4.05 0.97 -11.90
C GLY A 11 -5.52 0.56 -11.89
N ALA A 12 -5.92 -0.47 -11.13
CA ALA A 12 -7.30 -0.93 -11.09
C ALA A 12 -8.20 0.00 -10.24
N THR A 13 -9.49 -0.02 -10.57
CA THR A 13 -10.55 0.57 -9.74
C THR A 13 -11.36 -0.52 -9.09
N LEU A 14 -11.43 -0.49 -7.77
CA LEU A 14 -12.22 -1.41 -6.96
C LEU A 14 -13.42 -0.66 -6.38
N THR A 15 -14.61 -1.21 -6.56
CA THR A 15 -15.82 -0.68 -5.90
C THR A 15 -15.93 -1.28 -4.50
N VAL A 16 -16.08 -0.43 -3.49
CA VAL A 16 -16.15 -0.80 -2.07
C VAL A 16 -17.23 0.02 -1.35
N ALA A 17 -17.66 -0.41 -0.16
CA ALA A 17 -18.52 0.40 0.70
C ALA A 17 -17.71 1.33 1.61
N VAL A 18 -18.33 2.43 2.07
CA VAL A 18 -17.77 3.21 3.19
C VAL A 18 -17.70 2.32 4.43
N GLY A 19 -16.56 2.36 5.13
CA GLY A 19 -16.24 1.50 6.26
C GLY A 19 -15.67 0.13 5.87
N GLU A 20 -15.64 -0.21 4.58
CA GLU A 20 -15.08 -1.48 4.12
C GLU A 20 -13.54 -1.49 4.16
N LEU A 21 -13.00 -2.68 4.47
CA LEU A 21 -11.57 -2.93 4.58
C LEU A 21 -11.02 -3.53 3.28
N VAL A 22 -9.96 -2.94 2.75
CA VAL A 22 -9.17 -3.44 1.63
C VAL A 22 -7.77 -3.76 2.12
N GLU A 23 -7.28 -4.97 1.84
CA GLU A 23 -5.92 -5.38 2.17
C GLU A 23 -5.07 -5.39 0.90
N ILE A 24 -4.11 -4.45 0.82
CA ILE A 24 -3.16 -4.36 -0.29
C ILE A 24 -1.87 -5.08 0.14
N GLN A 25 -1.54 -6.18 -0.55
CA GLN A 25 -0.34 -6.98 -0.31
C GLN A 25 0.70 -6.72 -1.43
N LEU A 26 1.83 -6.12 -1.08
CA LEU A 26 2.90 -5.81 -2.02
C LEU A 26 4.22 -6.47 -1.59
N PRO A 27 4.99 -7.08 -2.51
CA PRO A 27 6.33 -7.55 -2.21
C PRO A 27 7.20 -6.41 -1.67
N SER A 28 7.96 -6.66 -0.60
CA SER A 28 8.82 -5.67 0.03
C SER A 28 10.06 -6.33 0.63
N ASN A 29 11.19 -5.64 0.61
CA ASN A 29 12.43 -6.14 1.20
C ASN A 29 13.13 -5.05 2.03
N PRO A 30 12.70 -4.86 3.30
CA PRO A 30 13.28 -3.87 4.22
C PRO A 30 14.79 -4.03 4.44
N THR A 31 15.37 -5.21 4.22
CA THR A 31 16.83 -5.43 4.36
C THR A 31 17.66 -4.62 3.37
N THR A 32 17.04 -4.19 2.26
CA THR A 32 17.68 -3.32 1.25
C THR A 32 17.52 -1.83 1.58
N GLY A 33 16.78 -1.49 2.64
CA GLY A 33 16.33 -0.14 2.98
C GLY A 33 15.10 0.34 2.21
N PHE A 34 14.61 -0.42 1.23
CA PHE A 34 13.40 -0.09 0.48
C PHE A 34 12.15 -0.68 1.14
N ALA A 35 11.08 0.10 1.12
CA ALA A 35 9.74 -0.28 1.53
C ALA A 35 8.70 0.59 0.79
N TRP A 36 7.41 0.28 0.93
CA TRP A 36 6.33 1.03 0.29
C TRP A 36 5.88 2.21 1.14
N TYR A 37 5.77 3.40 0.58
CA TYR A 37 5.36 4.60 1.31
C TYR A 37 4.37 5.43 0.51
N PHE A 38 3.52 6.18 1.21
CA PHE A 38 2.84 7.31 0.61
C PHE A 38 3.84 8.43 0.28
N GLU A 39 3.36 9.46 -0.41
CA GLU A 39 4.13 10.68 -0.60
C GLU A 39 4.63 11.25 0.74
N GLY A 40 5.84 11.81 0.75
CA GLY A 40 6.49 12.30 1.97
C GLY A 40 7.16 11.20 2.82
N GLY A 41 7.09 9.92 2.42
CA GLY A 41 7.77 8.84 3.14
C GLY A 41 7.01 8.35 4.37
N THR A 42 5.68 8.55 4.41
CA THR A 42 4.80 8.13 5.51
C THR A 42 4.17 6.76 5.25
N LYS A 43 3.72 6.10 6.31
CA LYS A 43 2.92 4.86 6.23
C LYS A 43 1.43 5.11 6.42
N GLU A 44 1.10 6.30 6.92
CA GLU A 44 -0.23 6.79 7.20
C GLU A 44 -0.87 7.41 5.95
N SER A 45 -2.20 7.44 5.94
CA SER A 45 -2.96 8.06 4.86
C SER A 45 -2.60 9.55 4.71
N PRO A 46 -2.44 10.06 3.47
CA PRO A 46 -2.27 11.50 3.23
C PRO A 46 -3.53 12.31 3.61
N ASN A 47 -4.69 11.66 3.72
CA ASN A 47 -5.93 12.29 4.18
C ASN A 47 -6.79 11.28 4.96
N GLU A 48 -6.69 11.31 6.29
CA GLU A 48 -7.43 10.41 7.18
C GLU A 48 -8.96 10.56 7.11
N SER A 49 -9.46 11.70 6.61
CA SER A 49 -10.90 11.90 6.42
C SER A 49 -11.45 11.07 5.25
N MET A 50 -10.58 10.65 4.31
CA MET A 50 -10.96 9.86 3.13
C MET A 50 -10.79 8.36 3.37
N PHE A 51 -9.66 7.96 3.94
CA PHE A 51 -9.38 6.58 4.34
C PHE A 51 -8.28 6.55 5.40
N THR A 52 -8.28 5.51 6.24
CA THR A 52 -7.20 5.23 7.20
C THR A 52 -6.38 4.03 6.75
N VAL A 53 -5.13 3.95 7.19
CA VAL A 53 -4.20 2.89 6.79
C VAL A 53 -3.46 2.34 8.01
N GLU A 54 -3.47 1.03 8.16
CA GLU A 54 -2.53 0.32 9.02
C GLU A 54 -1.56 -0.47 8.13
N ASN A 55 -0.27 -0.49 8.49
CA ASN A 55 0.76 -1.19 7.72
C ASN A 55 1.45 -2.24 8.58
N LYS A 56 1.72 -3.40 7.97
CA LYS A 56 2.52 -4.45 8.60
C LYS A 56 3.38 -5.18 7.56
N TYR A 57 4.64 -5.40 7.89
CA TYR A 57 5.53 -6.26 7.13
C TYR A 57 5.45 -7.71 7.62
N PHE A 58 5.37 -8.64 6.68
CA PHE A 58 5.41 -10.07 6.88
C PHE A 58 6.68 -10.63 6.22
N PRO A 59 7.63 -11.18 7.00
CA PRO A 59 8.81 -11.85 6.47
C PRO A 59 8.44 -13.03 5.55
N PRO A 60 9.31 -13.43 4.62
CA PRO A 60 9.08 -14.61 3.82
C PRO A 60 9.12 -15.89 4.67
N ASP A 61 8.39 -16.92 4.22
CA ASP A 61 8.54 -18.28 4.72
C ASP A 61 9.80 -18.94 4.12
N SER A 62 10.96 -18.41 4.49
CA SER A 62 12.26 -18.85 4.00
C SER A 62 13.34 -18.62 5.05
N LYS A 63 14.34 -19.53 5.07
CA LYS A 63 15.55 -19.39 5.90
C LYS A 63 16.65 -18.57 5.22
N LEU A 64 16.44 -18.11 3.99
CA LEU A 64 17.43 -17.32 3.26
C LEU A 64 17.52 -15.91 3.85
N LEU A 65 18.70 -15.55 4.35
CA LEU A 65 18.97 -14.20 4.84
C LEU A 65 18.84 -13.18 3.69
N GLY A 66 18.15 -12.07 3.96
CA GLY A 66 17.91 -11.02 2.97
C GLY A 66 16.79 -11.32 1.97
N ALA A 67 16.08 -12.44 2.10
CA ALA A 67 14.88 -12.69 1.31
C ALA A 67 13.80 -11.64 1.63
N GLY A 68 13.19 -11.09 0.57
CA GLY A 68 12.06 -10.16 0.70
C GLY A 68 10.78 -10.88 1.10
N GLY A 69 9.93 -10.19 1.84
CA GLY A 69 8.60 -10.64 2.25
C GLY A 69 7.50 -9.81 1.58
N THR A 70 6.44 -9.52 2.31
CA THR A 70 5.32 -8.71 1.83
C THR A 70 4.91 -7.65 2.85
N GLU A 71 4.70 -6.42 2.40
CA GLU A 71 3.99 -5.41 3.17
C GLU A 71 2.49 -5.48 2.89
N HIS A 72 1.71 -5.42 3.95
CA HIS A 72 0.25 -5.43 3.91
C HIS A 72 -0.23 -4.06 4.40
N PHE A 73 -1.06 -3.40 3.60
CA PHE A 73 -1.73 -2.16 3.95
C PHE A 73 -3.22 -2.43 4.11
N HIS A 74 -3.73 -2.26 5.31
CA HIS A 74 -5.14 -2.35 5.67
C HIS A 74 -5.79 -0.98 5.51
N VAL A 75 -6.45 -0.77 4.38
CA VAL A 75 -7.08 0.49 4.02
C VAL A 75 -8.57 0.44 4.36
N THR A 76 -9.02 1.32 5.25
CA THR A 76 -10.45 1.47 5.57
C THR A 76 -10.98 2.76 4.97
N VAL A 77 -11.92 2.67 4.03
CA VAL A 77 -12.53 3.86 3.41
C VAL A 77 -13.47 4.55 4.40
N LYS A 78 -13.37 5.88 4.52
CA LYS A 78 -14.15 6.70 5.48
C LYS A 78 -15.20 7.60 4.83
N ALA A 79 -15.05 7.90 3.55
CA ALA A 79 -15.95 8.79 2.82
C ALA A 79 -16.36 8.20 1.46
N ALA A 80 -17.52 8.60 0.94
CA ALA A 80 -17.90 8.31 -0.44
C ALA A 80 -16.99 9.08 -1.42
N GLY A 81 -16.94 8.62 -2.67
CA GLY A 81 -16.06 9.17 -3.72
C GLY A 81 -15.03 8.15 -4.21
N THR A 82 -14.10 8.61 -5.04
CA THR A 82 -13.00 7.78 -5.56
C THR A 82 -11.70 8.22 -4.92
N HIS A 83 -11.07 7.32 -4.19
CA HIS A 83 -9.85 7.58 -3.42
C HIS A 83 -8.67 6.84 -4.04
N ALA A 84 -7.58 7.54 -4.35
CA ALA A 84 -6.37 6.91 -4.85
C ALA A 84 -5.46 6.52 -3.69
N VAL A 85 -5.12 5.24 -3.60
CA VAL A 85 -4.06 4.74 -2.71
C VAL A 85 -2.79 4.64 -3.54
N ASN A 86 -1.92 5.65 -3.44
CA ASN A 86 -0.67 5.75 -4.18
C ASN A 86 0.51 5.42 -3.28
N LEU A 87 1.20 4.32 -3.58
CA LEU A 87 2.38 3.88 -2.86
C LEU A 87 3.59 3.89 -3.80
N THR A 88 4.75 4.28 -3.27
CA THR A 88 6.02 4.25 -3.98
C THR A 88 7.02 3.41 -3.20
N TYR A 89 7.71 2.50 -3.89
CA TYR A 89 8.76 1.68 -3.32
C TYR A 89 10.08 2.47 -3.33
N MET A 90 10.52 2.89 -2.15
CA MET A 90 11.65 3.81 -1.99
C MET A 90 12.33 3.66 -0.63
N ARG A 91 13.49 4.29 -0.50
CA ARG A 91 14.11 4.59 0.80
C ARG A 91 13.54 5.92 1.30
N PRO A 92 12.91 5.99 2.48
CA PRO A 92 12.20 7.19 2.90
C PRO A 92 13.13 8.41 3.10
N TRP A 93 14.39 8.19 3.48
CA TRP A 93 15.38 9.26 3.66
C TRP A 93 16.00 9.78 2.35
N THR A 94 15.84 9.05 1.24
CA THR A 94 16.28 9.50 -0.09
C THR A 94 15.10 10.03 -0.92
N GLY A 95 13.90 9.54 -0.65
CA GLY A 95 12.72 9.80 -1.47
C GLY A 95 12.73 8.95 -2.76
N PRO A 96 11.75 9.18 -3.65
CA PRO A 96 11.60 8.42 -4.87
C PRO A 96 12.55 8.92 -5.97
N SER A 97 12.96 8.03 -6.86
CA SER A 97 13.63 8.37 -8.12
C SER A 97 12.69 8.20 -9.32
N HIS A 98 13.18 8.48 -10.53
CA HIS A 98 12.46 8.19 -11.76
C HIS A 98 12.22 6.68 -11.96
N ASP A 99 13.13 5.83 -11.46
CA ASP A 99 13.03 4.37 -11.52
C ASP A 99 12.24 3.74 -10.37
N SER A 100 11.79 4.53 -9.38
CA SER A 100 11.03 3.99 -8.25
C SER A 100 9.77 3.27 -8.72
N GLU A 101 9.58 2.04 -8.23
CA GLU A 101 8.35 1.28 -8.47
C GLU A 101 7.17 1.99 -7.80
N ARG A 102 6.04 2.06 -8.51
CA ARG A 102 4.82 2.72 -8.06
C ARG A 102 3.63 1.78 -8.17
N PHE A 103 2.77 1.84 -7.16
CA PHE A 103 1.52 1.11 -7.10
C PHE A 103 0.38 2.08 -6.81
N THR A 104 -0.67 2.00 -7.61
CA THR A 104 -1.90 2.76 -7.43
C THR A 104 -3.08 1.82 -7.50
N VAL A 105 -4.03 1.97 -6.58
CA VAL A 105 -5.38 1.42 -6.71
C VAL A 105 -6.40 2.50 -6.39
N TYR A 106 -7.49 2.55 -7.14
CA TYR A 106 -8.59 3.48 -6.91
C TYR A 106 -9.71 2.77 -6.15
N LEU A 107 -10.05 3.26 -4.97
CA LEU A 107 -11.14 2.77 -4.15
C LEU A 107 -12.36 3.66 -4.39
N LYS A 108 -13.31 3.16 -5.17
CA LYS A 108 -14.57 3.86 -5.44
C LYS A 108 -15.62 3.44 -4.43
N ALA A 109 -15.92 4.32 -3.49
CA ALA A 109 -17.01 4.19 -2.55
C ALA A 109 -18.23 5.00 -3.01
N ASN A 110 -19.40 4.38 -2.98
CA ASN A 110 -20.68 5.04 -3.26
C ASN A 110 -21.47 5.24 -1.97
#